data_AF-A0A1Z9PQI9-F1
#
_entry.id   AF-A0A1Z9PQI9-F1
#
_cell.length_a   1.000
_cell.length_b   1.000
_cell.length_c   1.000
_cell.angle_alpha   90.00
_cell.angle_beta   90.00
_cell.angle_gamma   90.00
#
_symmetry.space_group_name_H-M   'P 1'
#
loop_
_entity.id
_entity.type
_entity.pdbx_description
1 polymer ?
#
loop_
_entity_poly.entity_id
_entity_poly.type
_entity_poly.pdbx_seq_one_letter_code
_entity_poly.pdbx_strand_id
1 'polypeptide(L)'
;MSAETYRDDPDSRIANMELVLDEAESKMVEGFNSMIDGTIGAYVDCKDWAKIAEWNFDTVYGGFYRHNDMCNMSLDKTKQKVLDATRDDVGTEITLNKLSSLKFILEAQQLNVRRSQLIVDTLEKKYKEIFGKSYVPVSNRKSATNSNDVNTAEKGMLKSELLKLVK
;
A
#
# COMPACT_ATOMS: atom_id res chain seq x y z
N MET A 1 -2.70 23.60 -25.60
CA MET A 1 -3.70 23.02 -24.68
C MET A 1 -4.38 24.18 -23.99
N SER A 2 -5.66 24.42 -24.27
CA SER A 2 -6.42 25.45 -23.55
C SER A 2 -6.50 25.05 -22.10
N ALA A 3 -6.13 25.95 -21.19
CA ALA A 3 -6.37 25.79 -19.77
C ALA A 3 -7.89 25.70 -19.57
N GLU A 4 -8.42 24.48 -19.45
CA GLU A 4 -9.79 24.26 -19.00
C GLU A 4 -9.91 24.91 -17.63
N THR A 5 -10.66 26.00 -17.60
CA THR A 5 -10.99 26.73 -16.37
C THR A 5 -12.08 25.90 -15.71
N TYR A 6 -11.67 24.87 -14.97
CA TYR A 6 -12.58 24.08 -14.14
C TYR A 6 -13.32 25.03 -13.20
N ARG A 7 -14.64 24.89 -13.14
CA ARG A 7 -15.43 25.60 -12.15
C ARG A 7 -14.97 25.15 -10.75
N ASP A 8 -14.75 26.08 -9.84
CA ASP A 8 -14.34 25.81 -8.46
C ASP A 8 -15.55 25.37 -7.59
N ASP A 9 -16.31 24.40 -8.09
CA ASP A 9 -17.43 23.79 -7.38
C ASP A 9 -17.07 22.35 -6.93
N PRO A 10 -17.71 21.83 -5.87
CA PRO A 10 -17.36 20.52 -5.31
C PRO A 10 -17.42 19.36 -6.30
N ASP A 11 -18.40 19.33 -7.20
CA ASP A 11 -18.58 18.22 -8.15
C ASP A 11 -17.46 18.26 -9.21
N SER A 12 -17.12 19.45 -9.72
CA SER A 12 -15.98 19.64 -10.64
C SER A 12 -14.65 19.22 -9.99
N ARG A 13 -14.47 19.47 -8.69
CA ARG A 13 -13.28 19.05 -7.94
C ARG A 13 -13.18 17.54 -7.81
N ILE A 14 -14.28 16.83 -7.55
CA ILE A 14 -14.32 15.37 -7.50
C ILE A 14 -13.99 14.77 -8.87
N ALA A 15 -14.61 15.29 -9.94
CA ALA A 15 -14.33 14.83 -11.30
C ALA A 15 -12.85 15.00 -11.67
N ASN A 16 -12.23 16.13 -11.30
CA ASN A 16 -10.80 16.32 -11.51
C ASN A 16 -9.94 15.35 -10.69
N MET A 17 -10.30 15.09 -9.42
CA MET A 17 -9.60 14.08 -8.61
C MET A 17 -9.68 12.69 -9.22
N GLU A 18 -10.82 12.31 -9.79
CA GLU A 18 -11.02 11.04 -10.48
C GLU A 18 -10.18 10.95 -11.76
N LEU A 19 -10.21 11.98 -12.61
CA LEU A 19 -9.38 12.04 -13.82
C LEU A 19 -7.89 11.92 -13.51
N VAL A 20 -7.40 12.68 -12.52
CA VAL A 20 -5.99 12.60 -12.10
C VAL A 20 -5.64 11.20 -11.58
N LEU A 21 -6.56 10.56 -10.85
CA LEU A 21 -6.34 9.19 -10.39
C LEU A 21 -6.25 8.23 -11.57
N ASP A 22 -7.21 8.27 -12.50
CA ASP A 22 -7.26 7.42 -13.71
C ASP A 22 -5.97 7.54 -14.53
N GLU A 23 -5.48 8.77 -14.77
CA GLU A 23 -4.24 9.03 -15.48
C GLU A 23 -2.98 8.53 -14.75
N ALA A 24 -3.04 8.47 -13.42
CA ALA A 24 -1.94 8.05 -12.57
C ALA A 24 -1.88 6.53 -12.33
N GLU A 25 -2.99 5.79 -12.50
CA GLU A 25 -3.08 4.37 -12.12
C GLU A 25 -1.95 3.52 -12.74
N SER A 26 -1.74 3.60 -14.06
CA SER A 26 -0.67 2.84 -14.72
C SER A 26 0.71 3.17 -14.17
N LYS A 27 0.99 4.46 -13.97
CA LYS A 27 2.28 4.94 -13.44
C LYS A 27 2.51 4.50 -12.00
N MET A 28 1.46 4.48 -11.18
CA MET A 28 1.54 3.95 -9.81
C MET A 28 1.87 2.46 -9.84
N VAL A 29 1.16 1.68 -10.65
CA VAL A 29 1.40 0.23 -10.78
C VAL A 29 2.85 -0.04 -11.23
N GLU A 30 3.31 0.65 -12.27
CA GLU A 30 4.69 0.57 -12.77
C GLU A 30 5.72 0.96 -11.71
N GLY A 31 5.47 2.05 -10.98
CA GLY A 31 6.35 2.54 -9.92
C GLY A 31 6.49 1.55 -8.77
N PHE A 32 5.38 0.96 -8.31
CA PHE A 32 5.40 -0.05 -7.26
C PHE A 32 6.09 -1.34 -7.71
N ASN A 33 5.82 -1.81 -8.93
CA ASN A 33 6.51 -2.97 -9.48
C ASN A 33 8.02 -2.73 -9.55
N SER A 34 8.44 -1.57 -10.08
CA SER A 34 9.85 -1.18 -10.19
C SER A 34 10.53 -1.06 -8.82
N MET A 35 9.84 -0.51 -7.83
CA MET A 35 10.34 -0.43 -6.45
C MET A 35 10.59 -1.82 -5.87
N ILE A 36 9.66 -2.76 -6.07
CA ILE A 36 9.81 -4.15 -5.60
C ILE A 36 10.93 -4.86 -6.35
N ASP A 37 11.00 -4.73 -7.68
CA ASP A 37 12.07 -5.35 -8.49
C ASP A 37 13.46 -4.88 -8.04
N GLY A 38 13.62 -3.57 -7.81
CA GLY A 38 14.90 -3.00 -7.35
C GLY A 38 15.26 -3.33 -5.90
N THR A 39 14.28 -3.51 -5.02
CA THR A 39 14.51 -3.73 -3.58
C THR A 39 14.59 -5.21 -3.21
N ILE A 40 13.88 -6.06 -3.95
CA ILE A 40 13.62 -7.46 -3.58
C ILE A 40 14.12 -8.40 -4.67
N GLY A 41 13.92 -8.06 -5.95
CA GLY A 41 14.20 -8.97 -7.08
C GLY A 41 15.60 -9.58 -7.06
N ALA A 42 16.63 -8.78 -6.78
CA ALA A 42 18.03 -9.24 -6.73
C ALA A 42 18.31 -10.31 -5.66
N TYR A 43 17.44 -10.46 -4.67
CA TYR A 43 17.62 -11.34 -3.51
C TYR A 43 16.82 -12.64 -3.61
N VAL A 44 15.94 -12.77 -4.62
CA VAL A 44 14.98 -13.89 -4.72
C VAL A 44 15.67 -15.17 -5.19
N ASP A 45 16.62 -15.06 -6.12
CA ASP A 45 17.25 -16.21 -6.78
C ASP A 45 18.26 -16.95 -5.88
N CYS A 46 18.72 -16.32 -4.80
CA CYS A 46 19.63 -16.93 -3.85
C CYS A 46 18.87 -17.41 -2.61
N LYS A 47 18.93 -18.71 -2.33
CA LYS A 47 18.21 -19.35 -1.21
C LYS A 47 18.43 -18.68 0.15
N ASP A 48 19.66 -18.22 0.42
CA ASP A 48 20.01 -17.56 1.68
C ASP A 48 19.42 -16.13 1.79
N TRP A 49 19.23 -15.47 0.64
CA TRP A 49 18.71 -14.10 0.55
C TRP A 49 17.20 -14.04 0.33
N ALA A 50 16.58 -15.12 -0.18
CA ALA A 50 15.14 -15.21 -0.41
C ALA A 50 14.32 -14.98 0.86
N LYS A 51 14.84 -15.37 2.03
CA LYS A 51 14.20 -15.11 3.32
C LYS A 51 14.22 -13.62 3.69
N ILE A 52 15.30 -12.92 3.36
CA ILE A 52 15.41 -11.46 3.53
C ILE A 52 14.48 -10.76 2.52
N ALA A 53 14.40 -11.27 1.30
CA ALA A 53 13.50 -10.79 0.26
C ALA A 53 12.03 -10.84 0.71
N GLU A 54 11.58 -11.99 1.24
CA GLU A 54 10.22 -12.13 1.80
C GLU A 54 9.99 -11.19 3.00
N TRP A 55 10.97 -10.99 3.88
CA TRP A 55 10.85 -10.10 5.03
C TRP A 55 10.79 -8.61 4.66
N ASN A 56 11.59 -8.19 3.68
CA ASN A 56 11.52 -6.84 3.12
C ASN A 56 10.15 -6.61 2.46
N PHE A 57 9.64 -7.62 1.76
CA PHE A 57 8.29 -7.56 1.19
C PHE A 57 7.22 -7.32 2.26
N ASP A 58 7.26 -8.08 3.37
CA ASP A 58 6.30 -7.91 4.47
C ASP A 58 6.29 -6.49 5.03
N THR A 59 7.48 -5.88 5.14
CA THR A 59 7.62 -4.52 5.66
C THR A 59 6.93 -3.51 4.75
N VAL A 60 7.18 -3.61 3.44
CA VAL A 60 6.55 -2.74 2.43
C VAL A 60 5.04 -2.98 2.41
N TYR A 61 4.62 -4.23 2.22
CA TYR A 61 3.20 -4.60 2.15
C TYR A 61 2.45 -4.16 3.41
N GLY A 62 2.98 -4.45 4.59
CA GLY A 62 2.35 -4.10 5.86
C GLY A 62 2.13 -2.59 6.04
N GLY A 63 3.01 -1.75 5.49
CA GLY A 63 2.83 -0.29 5.48
C GLY A 63 1.62 0.14 4.65
N PHE A 64 1.53 -0.34 3.41
CA PHE A 64 0.45 0.02 2.48
C PHE A 64 -0.88 -0.62 2.86
N TYR A 65 -0.87 -1.85 3.37
CA TYR A 65 -2.06 -2.52 3.88
C TYR A 65 -2.69 -1.74 5.04
N ARG A 66 -1.88 -1.34 6.05
CA ARG A 66 -2.37 -0.50 7.16
C ARG A 66 -2.88 0.86 6.68
N HIS A 67 -2.25 1.46 5.67
CA HIS A 67 -2.76 2.69 5.08
C HIS A 67 -4.15 2.48 4.43
N ASN A 68 -4.33 1.39 3.69
CA ASN A 68 -5.61 1.02 3.08
C ASN A 68 -6.71 0.78 4.14
N ASP A 69 -6.38 0.07 5.23
CA ASP A 69 -7.30 -0.12 6.35
C ASP A 69 -7.75 1.22 6.95
N MET A 70 -6.82 2.15 7.14
CA MET A 70 -7.13 3.48 7.68
C MET A 70 -8.00 4.30 6.72
N CYS A 71 -7.80 4.19 5.40
CA CYS A 71 -8.66 4.81 4.39
C CYS A 71 -10.10 4.26 4.49
N ASN A 72 -10.26 2.93 4.57
CA ASN A 72 -11.56 2.28 4.72
C ASN A 72 -12.25 2.68 6.03
N MET A 73 -11.54 2.65 7.16
CA MET A 73 -12.05 3.09 8.45
C MET A 73 -12.51 4.54 8.43
N SER A 74 -11.79 5.42 7.73
CA SER A 74 -12.17 6.82 7.56
C SER A 74 -13.46 6.97 6.74
N LEU A 75 -13.57 6.22 5.65
CA LEU A 75 -14.76 6.18 4.80
C LEU A 75 -15.99 5.68 5.58
N ASP A 76 -15.85 4.61 6.36
CA ASP A 76 -16.98 4.06 7.15
C ASP A 76 -17.45 5.02 8.24
N LYS A 77 -16.53 5.76 8.88
CA LYS A 77 -16.90 6.84 9.80
C LYS A 77 -17.71 7.93 9.10
N THR A 78 -17.37 8.29 7.86
CA THR A 78 -18.13 9.28 7.10
C THR A 78 -19.49 8.75 6.68
N LYS A 79 -19.59 7.48 6.24
CA LYS A 79 -20.89 6.83 5.97
C LYS A 79 -21.80 6.89 7.19
N GLN A 80 -21.27 6.60 8.38
CA GLN A 80 -22.05 6.70 9.62
C GLN A 80 -22.52 8.13 9.88
N LYS A 81 -21.67 9.14 9.69
CA LYS A 81 -22.06 10.56 9.81
C LYS A 81 -23.15 10.96 8.82
N VAL A 82 -23.13 10.41 7.60
CA VAL A 82 -24.20 10.62 6.61
C VAL A 82 -25.51 10.04 7.13
N LEU A 83 -25.51 8.79 7.60
CA LEU A 83 -26.71 8.15 8.16
C LEU A 83 -27.30 8.94 9.33
N ASP A 84 -26.46 9.39 10.27
CA ASP A 84 -26.90 10.20 11.40
C ASP A 84 -27.44 11.55 10.94
N ALA A 85 -26.77 12.22 9.99
CA ALA A 85 -27.23 13.51 9.46
C ALA A 85 -28.55 13.40 8.70
N THR A 86 -28.80 12.30 7.98
CA THR A 86 -30.07 12.04 7.29
C THR A 86 -31.18 11.68 8.27
N ARG A 87 -30.88 10.91 9.34
CA ARG A 87 -31.86 10.61 10.39
C ARG A 87 -32.32 11.86 11.13
N ASP A 88 -31.38 12.74 11.44
CA ASP A 88 -31.62 13.94 12.24
C ASP A 88 -32.05 15.14 11.37
N ASP A 89 -32.40 14.90 10.10
CA ASP A 89 -32.78 15.96 9.18
C ASP A 89 -34.17 16.55 9.51
N VAL A 90 -34.21 17.88 9.62
CA VAL A 90 -35.39 18.70 9.89
C VAL A 90 -35.72 19.64 8.72
N GLY A 91 -35.11 19.45 7.55
CA GLY A 91 -35.43 20.18 6.30
C GLY A 91 -34.92 21.62 6.26
N THR A 92 -33.87 21.93 7.01
CA THR A 92 -33.30 23.29 7.09
C THR A 92 -32.12 23.49 6.16
N GLU A 93 -31.81 24.75 5.83
CA GLU A 93 -30.60 25.12 5.07
C GLU A 93 -29.31 24.65 5.75
N ILE A 94 -29.29 24.63 7.09
CA ILE A 94 -28.17 24.10 7.88
C ILE A 94 -27.97 22.61 7.60
N THR A 95 -29.05 21.82 7.53
CA THR A 95 -28.95 20.40 7.20
C THR A 95 -28.49 20.19 5.76
N LEU A 96 -29.01 20.98 4.81
CA LEU A 96 -28.58 20.94 3.40
C LEU A 96 -27.07 21.17 3.27
N ASN A 97 -26.54 22.21 3.90
CA ASN A 97 -25.11 22.52 3.85
C ASN A 97 -24.25 21.41 4.49
N LYS A 98 -24.73 20.81 5.58
CA LYS A 98 -24.07 19.67 6.24
C LYS A 98 -24.05 18.44 5.33
N LEU A 99 -25.16 18.12 4.67
CA LEU A 99 -25.26 16.98 3.75
C LEU A 99 -24.39 17.18 2.51
N SER A 100 -24.39 18.38 1.92
CA SER A 100 -23.51 18.71 0.78
C SER A 100 -22.03 18.57 1.13
N SER A 101 -21.63 19.01 2.32
CA SER A 101 -20.24 18.85 2.79
C SER A 101 -19.88 17.38 2.98
N LEU A 102 -20.79 16.57 3.56
CA LEU A 102 -20.57 15.15 3.75
C LEU A 102 -20.52 14.38 2.42
N LYS A 103 -21.33 14.77 1.42
CA LYS A 103 -21.29 14.20 0.06
C LYS A 103 -19.89 14.33 -0.54
N PHE A 104 -19.34 15.55 -0.57
CA PHE A 104 -18.00 15.79 -1.11
C PHE A 104 -16.92 14.97 -0.39
N ILE A 105 -16.97 14.94 0.95
CA ILE A 105 -15.99 14.17 1.74
C ILE A 105 -16.09 12.67 1.43
N LEU A 106 -17.31 12.14 1.30
CA LEU A 106 -17.55 10.73 1.00
C LEU A 106 -16.96 10.34 -0.36
N GLU A 107 -17.24 11.13 -1.39
CA GLU A 107 -16.75 10.91 -2.76
C GLU A 107 -15.22 10.98 -2.82
N ALA A 108 -14.62 12.00 -2.18
CA ALA A 108 -13.16 12.12 -2.10
C ALA A 108 -12.51 10.94 -1.36
N GLN A 109 -13.16 10.44 -0.29
CA GLN A 109 -12.68 9.27 0.45
C GLN A 109 -12.82 7.97 -0.34
N GLN A 110 -13.86 7.81 -1.16
CA GLN A 110 -13.99 6.67 -2.06
C GLN A 110 -12.85 6.61 -3.07
N LEU A 111 -12.47 7.74 -3.66
CA LEU A 111 -11.29 7.82 -4.55
C LEU A 111 -9.99 7.47 -3.82
N ASN A 112 -9.82 7.92 -2.57
CA ASN A 112 -8.65 7.55 -1.76
C ASN A 112 -8.60 6.05 -1.46
N VAL A 113 -9.74 5.42 -1.15
CA VAL A 113 -9.83 3.97 -0.95
C VAL A 113 -9.52 3.22 -2.24
N ARG A 114 -10.06 3.64 -3.39
CA ARG A 114 -9.73 3.07 -4.71
C ARG A 114 -8.21 3.10 -4.94
N ARG A 115 -7.59 4.26 -4.71
CA ARG A 115 -6.14 4.43 -4.85
C ARG A 115 -5.35 3.51 -3.92
N SER A 116 -5.68 3.46 -2.64
CA SER A 116 -4.94 2.62 -1.69
C SER A 116 -5.12 1.14 -1.96
N GLN A 117 -6.32 0.72 -2.40
CA GLN A 117 -6.60 -0.66 -2.77
C GLN A 117 -5.80 -1.09 -4.01
N LEU A 118 -5.72 -0.23 -5.03
CA LEU A 118 -4.91 -0.49 -6.24
C LEU A 118 -3.44 -0.79 -5.89
N ILE A 119 -2.88 -0.06 -4.93
CA ILE A 119 -1.50 -0.30 -4.46
C ILE A 119 -1.39 -1.68 -3.78
N VAL A 120 -2.32 -2.02 -2.88
CA VAL A 120 -2.33 -3.32 -2.20
C VAL A 120 -2.45 -4.45 -3.22
N ASP A 121 -3.41 -4.36 -4.14
CA ASP A 121 -3.64 -5.37 -5.19
C ASP A 121 -2.40 -5.56 -6.08
N THR A 122 -1.72 -4.46 -6.41
CA THR A 122 -0.47 -4.50 -7.18
C THR A 122 0.61 -5.25 -6.44
N LEU A 123 0.79 -4.97 -5.13
CA LEU A 123 1.76 -5.66 -4.31
C LEU A 123 1.42 -7.16 -4.19
N GLU A 124 0.17 -7.54 -3.96
CA GLU A 124 -0.24 -8.95 -3.88
C GLU A 124 0.03 -9.70 -5.18
N LYS A 125 -0.28 -9.08 -6.32
CA LYS A 125 0.01 -9.63 -7.64
C LYS A 125 1.52 -9.80 -7.84
N LYS A 126 2.31 -8.79 -7.50
CA LYS A 126 3.78 -8.83 -7.66
C LYS A 126 4.42 -9.86 -6.72
N TYR A 127 3.89 -10.01 -5.50
CA TYR A 127 4.34 -11.07 -4.60
C TYR A 127 4.12 -12.46 -5.20
N LYS A 128 2.93 -12.70 -5.76
CA LYS A 128 2.59 -13.96 -6.41
C LYS A 128 3.47 -14.24 -7.64
N GLU A 129 3.81 -13.21 -8.41
CA GLU A 129 4.73 -13.30 -9.54
C GLU A 129 6.14 -13.72 -9.09
N ILE A 130 6.67 -13.10 -8.04
CA ILE A 130 8.04 -13.34 -7.56
C ILE A 130 8.17 -14.68 -6.82
N PHE A 131 7.26 -14.96 -5.89
CA PHE A 131 7.38 -16.09 -4.96
C PHE A 131 6.50 -17.29 -5.34
N GLY A 132 5.70 -17.20 -6.41
CA GLY A 132 4.84 -18.27 -6.90
C GLY A 132 3.66 -18.64 -5.98
N LYS A 133 3.42 -17.86 -4.92
CA LYS A 133 2.38 -18.11 -3.89
C LYS A 133 1.64 -16.83 -3.54
N SER A 134 0.37 -16.94 -3.16
CA SER A 134 -0.39 -15.78 -2.67
C SER A 134 0.23 -15.23 -1.39
N TYR A 135 0.17 -13.91 -1.22
CA TYR A 135 0.60 -13.30 0.03
C TYR A 135 -0.34 -13.73 1.17
N VAL A 136 0.26 -14.13 2.30
CA VAL A 136 -0.47 -14.41 3.54
C VAL A 136 0.18 -13.57 4.62
N PRO A 137 -0.53 -12.59 5.20
CA PRO A 137 0.00 -11.79 6.29
C PRO A 137 0.44 -12.68 7.45
N VAL A 138 1.68 -12.49 7.93
CA VAL A 138 2.19 -13.25 9.08
C VAL A 138 2.40 -12.31 10.26
N SER A 139 1.60 -12.45 11.31
CA SER A 139 1.83 -11.73 12.56
C SER A 139 3.15 -12.16 13.19
N ASN A 140 3.95 -11.20 13.68
CA ASN A 140 5.18 -11.46 14.43
C ASN A 140 6.17 -12.39 13.72
N ARG A 141 6.37 -12.22 12.41
CA ARG A 141 7.41 -12.93 11.67
C ARG A 141 8.75 -12.69 12.38
N LYS A 142 9.35 -13.74 12.95
CA LYS A 142 10.67 -13.65 13.59
C LYS A 142 11.66 -13.10 12.56
N SER A 143 12.65 -12.34 13.03
CA SER A 143 13.71 -11.76 12.18
C SER A 143 14.19 -12.76 11.14
N ALA A 144 14.37 -12.31 9.90
CA ALA A 144 14.90 -13.13 8.81
C ALA A 144 16.24 -13.78 9.20
N THR A 145 17.02 -13.11 10.07
CA THR A 145 18.23 -13.63 10.70
C THR A 145 17.98 -13.92 12.17
N ASN A 146 18.29 -15.14 12.61
CA ASN A 146 18.50 -15.40 14.04
C ASN A 146 20.01 -15.26 14.34
N SER A 147 20.39 -14.94 15.58
CA SER A 147 21.80 -14.77 15.97
C SER A 147 22.66 -16.03 15.75
N ASN A 148 22.06 -17.22 15.73
CA ASN A 148 22.75 -18.48 15.43
C ASN A 148 23.04 -18.64 13.93
N ASP A 149 22.20 -18.11 13.04
CA ASP A 149 22.42 -18.15 11.58
C ASP A 149 23.65 -17.31 11.21
N VAL A 150 23.78 -16.11 11.80
CA VAL A 150 24.94 -15.22 11.62
C VAL A 150 26.21 -15.86 12.17
N ASN A 151 26.16 -16.37 13.41
CA ASN A 151 27.29 -17.07 14.02
C ASN A 151 27.77 -18.28 13.21
N THR A 152 26.84 -19.00 12.57
CA THR A 152 27.16 -20.17 11.73
C THR A 152 27.83 -19.74 10.43
N ALA A 153 27.33 -18.69 9.78
CA ALA A 153 27.93 -18.11 8.58
C ALA A 153 29.33 -17.55 8.86
N GLU A 154 29.49 -16.77 9.94
CA GLU A 154 30.78 -16.22 10.35
C GLU A 154 31.81 -17.32 10.66
N LYS A 155 31.41 -18.35 11.42
CA LYS A 155 32.29 -19.52 11.66
C LYS A 155 32.66 -20.25 10.37
N GLY A 156 31.72 -20.36 9.43
CA GLY A 156 31.97 -20.97 8.11
C GLY A 156 33.00 -20.20 7.30
N MET A 157 32.89 -18.86 7.26
CA MET A 157 33.85 -17.98 6.60
C MET A 157 35.23 -18.04 7.24
N LEU A 158 35.32 -17.89 8.56
CA LEU A 158 36.58 -17.98 9.31
C LEU A 158 37.27 -19.34 9.09
N LYS A 159 36.50 -20.43 9.10
CA LYS A 159 37.04 -21.77 8.83
C LYS A 159 37.57 -21.89 7.40
N SER A 160 36.88 -21.30 6.42
CA SER A 160 37.32 -21.29 5.02
C SER A 160 38.61 -20.50 4.84
N GLU A 161 38.75 -19.34 5.48
CA GLU A 161 39.98 -18.55 5.47
C GLU A 161 41.14 -19.27 6.15
N LEU A 162 40.91 -19.84 7.34
CA LEU A 162 41.93 -20.61 8.04
C LEU A 162 42.40 -21.80 7.20
N LEU A 163 41.50 -22.51 6.50
CA LEU A 163 41.88 -23.63 5.62
C LEU A 163 42.74 -23.22 4.42
N LYS A 164 42.68 -21.96 3.97
CA LYS A 164 43.57 -21.43 2.91
C LYS A 164 44.98 -21.14 3.43
N LEU A 165 45.16 -20.97 4.73
CA LEU A 165 46.46 -20.67 5.36
C LEU A 165 47.23 -21.93 5.76
N VAL A 166 46.56 -23.08 5.82
CA VAL A 166 47.13 -24.38 6.21
C VAL A 166 47.33 -25.32 5.00
N LYS A 167 46.97 -24.87 3.79
CA LYS A 167 47.30 -25.51 2.51
C LYS A 167 48.41 -24.74 1.83
#